data_AF-A0A2S6G300-F1
#
_entry.id   AF-A0A2S6G300-F1
#
_cell.length_a   1.000
_cell.length_b   1.000
_cell.length_c   1.000
_cell.angle_alpha   90.00
_cell.angle_beta   90.00
_cell.angle_gamma   90.00
#
_symmetry.space_group_name_H-M   'P 1'
#
loop_
_entity.id
_entity.type
_entity.pdbx_description
1 polymer ?
#
loop_
_entity_poly.entity_id
_entity_poly.type
_entity_poly.pdbx_seq_one_letter_code
_entity_poly.pdbx_strand_id
1 'polypeptide(L)'
;MSNLTHLLKYLLSPTYRQHARVEECHRRISQAIEDYVDALPQCHGWILLASRADKEDGFYCDVTIRTRDLLSWARQNADEHVVQNFQAEVVRKALPIWLSRASFDERTVSLLPPGAFREIAEDIDDWVTQGRARVFCSQCQAVSTEVGVTKDNYHGAGNAFSWWTDVWTCENGHVLRKKDQHMRLILRRNRL
;
A
#
# COMPACT_ATOMS: atom_id res chain seq x y z
N MET A 1 40.87 -38.12 -3.83
CA MET A 1 40.94 -37.17 -2.70
C MET A 1 40.87 -35.70 -3.11
N SER A 2 40.87 -35.37 -4.41
CA SER A 2 40.85 -34.00 -4.94
C SER A 2 39.51 -33.27 -4.75
N ASN A 3 38.39 -33.99 -4.65
CA ASN A 3 37.06 -33.37 -4.60
C ASN A 3 36.76 -32.64 -3.28
N LEU A 4 37.29 -33.15 -2.17
CA LEU A 4 37.04 -32.61 -0.82
C LEU A 4 37.76 -31.27 -0.59
N THR A 5 38.98 -31.13 -1.12
CA THR A 5 39.75 -29.88 -1.05
C THR A 5 39.18 -28.79 -1.95
N HIS A 6 38.64 -29.13 -3.12
CA HIS A 6 37.91 -28.19 -3.97
C HIS A 6 36.59 -27.75 -3.32
N LEU A 7 35.85 -28.67 -2.70
CA LEU A 7 34.62 -28.36 -1.98
C LEU A 7 34.89 -27.45 -0.77
N LEU A 8 35.91 -27.75 0.05
CA LEU A 8 36.29 -26.91 1.19
C LEU A 8 36.76 -25.52 0.77
N LYS A 9 37.52 -25.39 -0.33
CA LYS A 9 37.92 -24.07 -0.87
C LYS A 9 36.71 -23.27 -1.35
N TYR A 10 35.72 -23.91 -1.96
CA TYR A 10 34.47 -23.27 -2.34
C TYR A 10 33.66 -22.83 -1.12
N LEU A 11 33.46 -23.70 -0.13
CA LEU A 11 32.73 -23.39 1.11
C LEU A 11 33.37 -22.27 1.94
N LEU A 12 34.69 -22.12 1.87
CA LEU A 12 35.42 -21.04 2.54
C LEU A 12 35.54 -19.76 1.68
N SER A 13 35.12 -19.82 0.41
CA SER A 13 35.23 -18.69 -0.52
C SER A 13 34.33 -17.52 -0.12
N PRO A 14 34.70 -16.27 -0.46
CA PRO A 14 33.84 -15.10 -0.26
C PRO A 14 32.49 -15.24 -0.99
N THR A 15 32.50 -15.87 -2.16
CA THR A 15 31.31 -16.09 -3.00
C THR A 15 30.31 -17.01 -2.29
N TYR A 16 30.77 -18.12 -1.71
CA TYR A 16 29.88 -18.99 -0.91
C TYR A 16 29.36 -18.28 0.33
N ARG A 17 30.19 -17.51 1.05
CA ARG A 17 29.70 -16.72 2.21
C ARG A 17 28.66 -15.67 1.80
N GLN A 18 28.78 -15.10 0.61
CA GLN A 18 27.79 -14.17 0.07
C GLN A 18 26.50 -14.90 -0.32
N HIS A 19 26.59 -16.05 -0.98
CA HIS A 19 25.42 -16.88 -1.31
C HIS A 19 24.69 -17.37 -0.05
N ALA A 20 25.42 -17.93 0.92
CA ALA A 20 24.86 -18.38 2.20
C ALA A 20 24.19 -17.22 2.97
N ARG A 21 24.74 -16.00 2.90
CA ARG A 21 24.11 -14.80 3.48
C ARG A 21 22.81 -14.42 2.75
N VAL A 22 22.77 -14.53 1.43
CA VAL A 22 21.57 -14.27 0.62
C VAL A 22 20.50 -15.32 0.91
N GLU A 23 20.86 -16.60 0.94
CA GLU A 23 19.96 -17.70 1.30
C GLU A 23 19.39 -17.54 2.71
N GLU A 24 20.24 -17.20 3.69
CA GLU A 24 19.79 -16.94 5.07
C GLU A 24 18.88 -15.71 5.15
N CYS A 25 19.17 -14.65 4.36
CA CYS A 25 18.29 -13.48 4.27
C CYS A 25 16.92 -13.86 3.70
N HIS A 26 16.89 -14.60 2.60
CA HIS A 26 15.64 -15.10 2.00
C HIS A 26 14.86 -15.97 2.99
N ARG A 27 15.52 -16.90 3.69
CA ARG A 27 14.89 -17.76 4.70
C ARG A 27 14.25 -16.93 5.81
N ARG A 28 14.96 -15.89 6.30
CA ARG A 28 14.44 -14.99 7.33
C ARG A 28 13.23 -14.17 6.86
N ILE A 29 13.25 -13.69 5.61
CA ILE A 29 12.11 -12.98 5.01
C ILE A 29 10.91 -13.92 4.88
N SER A 30 11.12 -15.13 4.33
CA SER A 30 10.05 -16.13 4.19
C SER A 30 9.41 -16.49 5.53
N GLN A 31 10.22 -16.75 6.56
CA GLN A 31 9.69 -17.02 7.90
C GLN A 31 8.90 -15.84 8.44
N ALA A 32 9.41 -14.61 8.30
CA ALA A 32 8.71 -13.42 8.78
C ALA A 32 7.38 -13.18 8.05
N ILE A 33 7.29 -13.53 6.77
CA ILE A 33 6.05 -13.50 6.00
C ILE A 33 5.05 -14.51 6.55
N GLU A 34 5.46 -15.75 6.79
CA GLU A 34 4.60 -16.79 7.34
C GLU A 34 4.08 -16.40 8.73
N ASP A 35 4.98 -16.01 9.63
CA ASP A 35 4.65 -15.56 10.98
C ASP A 35 3.66 -14.37 10.96
N TYR A 36 3.87 -13.42 10.05
CA TYR A 36 2.98 -12.28 9.89
C TYR A 36 1.60 -12.71 9.38
N VAL A 37 1.52 -13.53 8.32
CA VAL A 37 0.24 -13.97 7.75
C VAL A 37 -0.56 -14.82 8.74
N ASP A 38 0.09 -15.68 9.51
CA ASP A 38 -0.57 -16.56 10.47
C ASP A 38 -1.09 -15.80 11.71
N ALA A 39 -0.53 -14.63 12.01
CA ALA A 39 -1.05 -13.72 13.02
C ALA A 39 -2.28 -12.92 12.55
N LEU A 40 -2.59 -12.89 11.25
CA LEU A 40 -3.69 -12.09 10.72
C LEU A 40 -5.04 -12.79 10.86
N PRO A 41 -6.12 -12.02 11.10
CA PRO A 41 -7.47 -12.56 11.07
C PRO A 41 -7.85 -13.01 9.66
N GLN A 42 -8.93 -13.79 9.55
CA GLN A 42 -9.45 -14.22 8.26
C GLN A 42 -9.80 -13.03 7.35
N CYS A 43 -9.40 -13.13 6.08
CA CYS A 43 -9.75 -12.16 5.04
C CYS A 43 -11.15 -12.46 4.48
N HIS A 44 -11.96 -11.42 4.28
CA HIS A 44 -13.33 -11.50 3.77
C HIS A 44 -13.45 -10.88 2.37
N GLY A 45 -14.66 -10.74 1.82
CA GLY A 45 -14.90 -10.22 0.46
C GLY A 45 -14.66 -8.72 0.29
N TRP A 46 -14.76 -7.94 1.38
CA TRP A 46 -14.46 -6.51 1.40
C TRP A 46 -13.40 -6.19 2.44
N ILE A 47 -12.63 -5.15 2.17
CA ILE A 47 -11.57 -4.66 3.06
C ILE A 47 -11.78 -3.19 3.34
N LEU A 48 -11.72 -2.82 4.62
CA LEU A 48 -11.70 -1.44 5.07
C LEU A 48 -10.27 -0.89 4.91
N LEU A 49 -10.09 0.01 3.96
CA LEU A 49 -8.80 0.64 3.64
C LEU A 49 -8.51 1.81 4.55
N ALA A 50 -9.51 2.65 4.80
CA ALA A 50 -9.41 3.82 5.68
C ALA A 50 -10.68 3.93 6.49
N SER A 51 -10.55 4.41 7.74
CA SER A 51 -11.69 4.69 8.59
C SER A 51 -11.65 6.09 9.19
N ARG A 52 -12.85 6.64 9.41
CA ARG A 52 -13.02 7.88 10.18
C ARG A 52 -12.46 7.82 11.60
N ALA A 53 -12.38 6.61 12.17
CA ALA A 53 -11.94 6.41 13.55
C ALA A 53 -10.44 6.72 13.70
N ASP A 54 -9.65 6.28 12.73
CA ASP A 54 -8.19 6.36 12.78
C ASP A 54 -7.70 7.71 12.24
N LYS A 55 -8.51 8.42 11.44
CA LYS A 55 -8.18 9.70 10.78
C LYS A 55 -6.83 9.66 10.03
N GLU A 56 -6.40 8.48 9.62
CA GLU A 56 -5.19 8.31 8.82
C GLU A 56 -5.34 9.11 7.53
N ASP A 57 -4.26 9.76 7.07
CA ASP A 57 -4.19 10.55 5.83
C ASP A 57 -5.38 11.51 5.57
N GLY A 58 -5.94 12.05 6.67
CA GLY A 58 -7.02 13.03 6.62
C GLY A 58 -8.40 12.48 6.20
N PHE A 59 -8.63 11.17 6.32
CA PHE A 59 -9.93 10.56 6.05
C PHE A 59 -10.96 10.85 7.16
N TYR A 60 -12.13 11.34 6.76
CA TYR A 60 -13.33 11.54 7.60
C TYR A 60 -14.48 10.60 7.20
N CYS A 61 -14.18 9.64 6.33
CA CYS A 61 -15.10 8.65 5.78
C CYS A 61 -14.49 7.26 5.92
N ASP A 62 -15.31 6.23 5.67
CA ASP A 62 -14.84 4.86 5.58
C ASP A 62 -14.69 4.49 4.11
N VAL A 63 -13.51 4.00 3.71
CA VAL A 63 -13.23 3.58 2.34
C VAL A 63 -13.07 2.08 2.30
N THR A 64 -13.83 1.42 1.44
CA THR A 64 -13.80 -0.04 1.29
C THR A 64 -13.51 -0.45 -0.15
N ILE A 65 -12.79 -1.56 -0.33
CA ILE A 65 -12.52 -2.14 -1.66
C ILE A 65 -12.86 -3.62 -1.66
N ARG A 66 -13.17 -4.17 -2.84
CA ARG A 66 -13.31 -5.61 -3.00
C ARG A 66 -11.95 -6.27 -2.88
N THR A 67 -11.89 -7.38 -2.16
CA THR A 67 -10.67 -8.16 -1.96
C THR A 67 -10.06 -8.64 -3.28
N ARG A 68 -10.88 -8.93 -4.30
CA ARG A 68 -10.40 -9.34 -5.63
C ARG A 68 -9.62 -8.23 -6.34
N ASP A 69 -10.11 -7.00 -6.25
CA ASP A 69 -9.48 -5.85 -6.90
C ASP A 69 -8.16 -5.53 -6.19
N LEU A 70 -8.17 -5.53 -4.86
CA LEU A 70 -6.95 -5.34 -4.08
C LEU A 70 -5.93 -6.46 -4.29
N LEU A 71 -6.36 -7.72 -4.39
CA LEU A 71 -5.48 -8.86 -4.69
C LEU A 71 -4.82 -8.72 -6.06
N SER A 72 -5.57 -8.23 -7.06
CA SER A 72 -5.03 -8.02 -8.41
C SER A 72 -3.92 -6.97 -8.40
N TRP A 73 -4.10 -5.87 -7.68
CA TRP A 73 -3.09 -4.84 -7.49
C TRP A 73 -1.90 -5.35 -6.66
N ALA A 74 -2.16 -6.06 -5.55
CA ALA A 74 -1.12 -6.53 -4.64
C ALA A 74 -0.15 -7.51 -5.32
N ARG A 75 -0.65 -8.34 -6.25
CA ARG A 75 0.20 -9.24 -7.05
C ARG A 75 1.09 -8.50 -8.03
N GLN A 76 0.63 -7.38 -8.60
CA GLN A 76 1.44 -6.57 -9.51
C GLN A 76 2.52 -5.81 -8.73
N ASN A 77 2.14 -5.21 -7.60
CA ASN A 77 3.04 -4.36 -6.83
C ASN A 77 4.05 -5.14 -5.96
N ALA A 78 3.80 -6.43 -5.67
CA ALA A 78 4.71 -7.25 -4.87
C ALA A 78 6.12 -7.39 -5.48
N ASP A 79 6.23 -7.29 -6.81
CA ASP A 79 7.47 -7.54 -7.55
C ASP A 79 8.08 -6.28 -8.20
N GLU A 80 7.34 -5.17 -8.29
CA GLU A 80 7.77 -3.98 -9.07
C GLU A 80 8.81 -3.09 -8.37
N HIS A 81 8.89 -3.13 -7.04
CA HIS A 81 9.59 -2.11 -6.27
C HIS A 81 10.64 -2.70 -5.32
N VAL A 82 11.87 -2.19 -5.40
CA VAL A 82 12.93 -2.51 -4.44
C VAL A 82 12.63 -1.78 -3.13
N VAL A 83 12.22 -2.54 -2.11
CA VAL A 83 11.94 -2.00 -0.77
C VAL A 83 13.21 -2.09 0.07
N GLN A 84 13.69 -0.96 0.59
CA GLN A 84 14.86 -0.95 1.49
C GLN A 84 14.52 -1.29 2.94
N ASN A 85 13.23 -1.23 3.32
CA ASN A 85 12.76 -1.51 4.67
C ASN A 85 12.22 -2.95 4.75
N PHE A 86 12.89 -3.78 5.57
CA PHE A 86 12.52 -5.17 5.81
C PHE A 86 11.05 -5.35 6.19
N GLN A 87 10.50 -4.50 7.07
CA GLN A 87 9.11 -4.63 7.51
C GLN A 87 8.12 -4.35 6.39
N ALA A 88 8.39 -3.31 5.58
CA ALA A 88 7.56 -2.99 4.42
C ALA A 88 7.64 -4.09 3.36
N GLU A 89 8.82 -4.69 3.16
CA GLU A 89 9.00 -5.83 2.25
C GLU A 89 8.18 -7.05 2.69
N VAL A 90 8.21 -7.38 3.99
CA VAL A 90 7.42 -8.47 4.56
C VAL A 90 5.93 -8.20 4.37
N VAL A 91 5.42 -7.02 4.74
CA VAL A 91 4.00 -6.67 4.60
C VAL A 91 3.56 -6.75 3.14
N ARG A 92 4.36 -6.21 2.23
CA ARG A 92 4.05 -6.18 0.80
C ARG A 92 3.97 -7.57 0.18
N LYS A 93 4.88 -8.47 0.55
CA LYS A 93 4.87 -9.88 0.09
C LYS A 93 3.80 -10.72 0.80
N ALA A 94 3.49 -10.42 2.06
CA ALA A 94 2.46 -11.09 2.83
C ALA A 94 1.04 -10.73 2.38
N LEU A 95 0.80 -9.48 1.96
CA LEU A 95 -0.51 -8.98 1.58
C LEU A 95 -1.20 -9.84 0.50
N PRO A 96 -0.59 -10.16 -0.67
CA PRO A 96 -1.24 -11.02 -1.67
C PRO A 96 -1.50 -12.44 -1.15
N ILE A 97 -0.67 -12.96 -0.24
CA ILE A 97 -0.87 -14.28 0.37
C ILE A 97 -2.12 -14.24 1.25
N TRP A 98 -2.22 -13.24 2.15
CA TRP A 98 -3.38 -13.06 3.02
C TRP A 98 -4.68 -12.84 2.22
N LEU A 99 -4.66 -11.97 1.22
CA LEU A 99 -5.81 -11.70 0.34
C LEU A 99 -6.25 -12.95 -0.46
N SER A 100 -5.30 -13.82 -0.83
CA SER A 100 -5.63 -15.06 -1.54
C SER A 100 -6.38 -16.09 -0.67
N ARG A 101 -6.28 -15.97 0.66
CA ARG A 101 -6.98 -16.83 1.64
C ARG A 101 -8.41 -16.34 1.93
N ALA A 102 -8.92 -15.36 1.18
CA ALA A 102 -10.21 -14.75 1.47
C ALA A 102 -11.38 -15.72 1.27
N SER A 103 -12.39 -15.63 2.16
CA SER A 103 -13.64 -16.39 2.01
C SER A 103 -14.51 -15.90 0.85
N PHE A 104 -14.24 -14.68 0.35
CA PHE A 104 -15.04 -13.95 -0.64
C PHE A 104 -16.51 -13.75 -0.26
N ASP A 105 -16.85 -13.86 1.03
CA ASP A 105 -18.18 -13.46 1.52
C ASP A 105 -18.33 -11.94 1.43
N GLU A 106 -19.26 -11.49 0.60
CA GLU A 106 -19.51 -10.09 0.29
C GLU A 106 -20.23 -9.34 1.43
N ARG A 107 -20.72 -10.04 2.46
CA ARG A 107 -21.44 -9.41 3.59
C ARG A 107 -20.50 -8.88 4.68
N THR A 108 -19.28 -9.37 4.69
CA THR A 108 -18.31 -9.15 5.77
C THR A 108 -17.16 -8.28 5.29
N VAL A 109 -16.73 -7.36 6.16
CA VAL A 109 -15.61 -6.46 5.94
C VAL A 109 -14.47 -6.85 6.87
N SER A 110 -13.29 -7.08 6.31
CA SER A 110 -12.04 -7.26 7.06
C SER A 110 -11.34 -5.93 7.26
N LEU A 111 -10.67 -5.77 8.41
CA LEU A 111 -9.74 -4.67 8.62
C LEU A 111 -8.46 -4.93 7.83
N LEU A 112 -7.85 -3.85 7.35
CA LEU A 112 -6.55 -3.92 6.72
C LEU A 112 -5.47 -4.34 7.74
N PRO A 113 -4.52 -5.21 7.36
CA PRO A 113 -3.42 -5.61 8.22
C PRO A 113 -2.57 -4.42 8.69
N PRO A 114 -2.04 -4.46 9.92
CA PRO A 114 -1.19 -3.39 10.44
C PRO A 114 0.02 -3.12 9.54
N GLY A 115 0.23 -1.85 9.17
CA GLY A 115 1.33 -1.42 8.32
C GLY A 115 1.05 -1.49 6.82
N ALA A 116 0.02 -2.21 6.37
CA ALA A 116 -0.34 -2.29 4.95
C ALA A 116 -0.93 -0.98 4.41
N PHE A 117 -1.48 -0.11 5.26
CA PHE A 117 -2.03 1.19 4.84
C PHE A 117 -1.01 2.04 4.07
N ARG A 118 0.24 2.09 4.56
CA ARG A 118 1.30 2.88 3.91
C ARG A 118 1.64 2.41 2.50
N GLU A 119 1.42 1.13 2.23
CA GLU A 119 1.71 0.53 0.93
C GLU A 119 0.63 0.85 -0.11
N ILE A 120 -0.59 1.16 0.34
CA ILE A 120 -1.75 1.39 -0.52
C ILE A 120 -2.21 2.85 -0.56
N ALA A 121 -1.76 3.68 0.39
CA ALA A 121 -2.35 5.01 0.64
C ALA A 121 -2.28 5.95 -0.58
N GLU A 122 -1.28 5.76 -1.44
CA GLU A 122 -1.11 6.55 -2.66
C GLU A 122 -2.11 6.15 -3.76
N ASP A 123 -2.54 4.88 -3.81
CA ASP A 123 -3.45 4.35 -4.82
C ASP A 123 -4.95 4.51 -4.45
N ILE A 124 -5.28 4.84 -3.20
CA ILE A 124 -6.69 4.95 -2.75
C ILE A 124 -7.47 5.97 -3.59
N ASP A 125 -6.82 7.08 -3.94
CA ASP A 125 -7.40 8.15 -4.76
C ASP A 125 -7.80 7.64 -6.14
N ASP A 126 -6.93 6.88 -6.77
CA ASP A 126 -7.16 6.26 -8.07
C ASP A 126 -8.26 5.21 -8.00
N TRP A 127 -8.32 4.41 -6.94
CA TRP A 127 -9.37 3.41 -6.79
C TRP A 127 -10.75 4.02 -6.58
N VAL A 128 -10.83 5.14 -5.85
CA VAL A 128 -12.08 5.86 -5.64
C VAL A 128 -12.54 6.52 -6.94
N THR A 129 -11.65 7.22 -7.64
CA THR A 129 -11.99 7.89 -8.92
C THR A 129 -12.34 6.91 -10.04
N GLN A 130 -11.74 5.72 -10.05
CA GLN A 130 -12.08 4.64 -11.00
C GLN A 130 -13.32 3.83 -10.59
N GLY A 131 -13.95 4.11 -9.45
CA GLY A 131 -15.11 3.38 -8.94
C GLY A 131 -14.83 1.95 -8.46
N ARG A 132 -13.55 1.61 -8.22
CA ARG A 132 -13.12 0.32 -7.66
C ARG A 132 -13.33 0.27 -6.14
N ALA A 133 -13.14 1.41 -5.47
CA ALA A 133 -13.40 1.58 -4.04
C ALA A 133 -14.73 2.29 -3.80
N ARG A 134 -15.39 1.94 -2.70
CA ARG A 134 -16.62 2.57 -2.20
C ARG A 134 -16.29 3.47 -1.03
N VAL A 135 -16.85 4.67 -1.05
CA VAL A 135 -16.68 5.64 0.03
C VAL A 135 -17.99 5.79 0.79
N PHE A 136 -17.98 5.52 2.09
CA PHE A 136 -19.13 5.67 2.95
C PHE A 136 -19.09 7.01 3.67
N CYS A 137 -20.09 7.85 3.41
CA CYS A 137 -20.24 9.13 4.07
C CYS A 137 -20.96 8.94 5.41
N SER A 138 -20.25 9.18 6.51
CA SER A 138 -20.82 9.02 7.86
C SER A 138 -21.93 10.02 8.20
N GLN A 139 -21.98 11.17 7.52
CA GLN A 139 -23.04 12.16 7.69
C GLN A 139 -24.31 11.80 6.91
N CYS A 140 -24.16 11.28 5.68
CA CYS A 140 -25.29 10.78 4.89
C CYS A 140 -25.77 9.39 5.32
N GLN A 141 -24.94 8.65 6.08
CA GLN A 141 -25.12 7.23 6.39
C GLN A 141 -25.32 6.35 5.15
N ALA A 142 -24.69 6.74 4.05
CA ALA A 142 -24.83 6.07 2.76
C ALA A 142 -23.48 6.01 2.04
N VAL A 143 -23.36 5.05 1.13
CA VAL A 143 -22.25 4.99 0.18
C VAL A 143 -22.44 6.12 -0.84
N SER A 144 -21.42 6.96 -0.99
CA SER A 144 -21.39 7.98 -2.03
C SER A 144 -21.32 7.29 -3.40
N THR A 145 -22.23 7.67 -4.28
CA THR A 145 -22.26 7.35 -5.71
C THR A 145 -21.15 8.10 -6.44
N GLU A 146 -20.92 9.36 -6.05
CA GLU A 146 -19.89 10.21 -6.63
C GLU A 146 -19.08 10.92 -5.54
N VAL A 147 -17.77 11.05 -5.78
CA VAL A 147 -16.86 11.78 -4.92
C VAL A 147 -16.34 12.98 -5.70
N GLY A 148 -16.76 14.17 -5.29
CA GLY A 148 -16.22 15.41 -5.82
C GLY A 148 -14.82 15.65 -5.26
N VAL A 149 -13.88 16.06 -6.11
CA VAL A 149 -12.52 16.42 -5.71
C VAL A 149 -12.26 17.87 -6.08
N THR A 150 -12.00 18.72 -5.08
CA THR A 150 -11.67 20.13 -5.26
C THR A 150 -10.30 20.45 -4.67
N LYS A 151 -9.63 21.46 -5.24
CA LYS A 151 -8.37 21.98 -4.71
C LYS A 151 -8.64 23.25 -3.92
N ASP A 152 -8.34 23.21 -2.63
CA ASP A 152 -8.40 24.35 -1.72
C ASP A 152 -7.00 24.85 -1.37
N ASN A 153 -6.92 26.08 -0.85
CA ASN A 153 -5.69 26.69 -0.33
C ASN A 153 -4.50 26.59 -1.30
N TYR A 154 -4.75 26.83 -2.60
CA TYR A 154 -3.66 26.81 -3.57
C TYR A 154 -2.69 27.97 -3.33
N HIS A 155 -1.42 27.64 -3.22
CA HIS A 155 -0.33 28.59 -3.08
C HIS A 155 0.84 28.17 -3.96
N GLY A 156 1.32 29.10 -4.79
CA GLY A 156 2.50 28.90 -5.62
C GLY A 156 3.62 29.86 -5.25
N ALA A 157 4.83 29.35 -5.05
CA ALA A 157 6.04 30.14 -4.95
C ALA A 157 6.77 30.11 -6.30
N GLY A 158 6.33 30.97 -7.23
CA GLY A 158 6.84 31.01 -8.60
C GLY A 158 6.60 29.70 -9.37
N ASN A 159 7.51 29.36 -10.28
CA ASN A 159 7.39 28.18 -11.16
C ASN A 159 8.01 26.90 -10.57
N ALA A 160 8.48 26.92 -9.32
CA ALA A 160 9.31 25.85 -8.76
C ALA A 160 8.62 25.05 -7.64
N PHE A 161 7.63 25.64 -6.97
CA PHE A 161 6.95 25.00 -5.85
C PHE A 161 5.48 25.43 -5.78
N SER A 162 4.60 24.44 -5.67
CA SER A 162 3.16 24.62 -5.44
C SER A 162 2.72 23.74 -4.28
N TRP A 163 1.78 24.24 -3.47
CA TRP A 163 1.09 23.47 -2.45
C TRP A 163 -0.41 23.77 -2.49
N TRP A 164 -1.23 22.76 -2.21
CA TRP A 164 -2.68 22.87 -2.14
C TRP A 164 -3.25 21.74 -1.28
N THR A 165 -4.51 21.82 -0.89
CA THR A 165 -5.21 20.74 -0.18
C THR A 165 -6.26 20.15 -1.12
N ASP A 166 -6.17 18.85 -1.41
CA ASP A 166 -7.25 18.13 -2.06
C ASP A 166 -8.36 17.86 -1.04
N VAL A 167 -9.58 18.25 -1.37
CA VAL A 167 -10.77 18.07 -0.54
C VAL A 167 -11.74 17.17 -1.27
N TRP A 168 -12.11 16.07 -0.62
CA TRP A 168 -13.14 15.17 -1.12
C TRP A 168 -14.48 15.54 -0.54
N THR A 169 -15.52 15.56 -1.37
CA THR A 169 -16.90 15.81 -0.96
C THR A 169 -17.85 14.74 -1.48
N CYS A 170 -18.89 14.43 -0.73
CA CYS A 170 -20.01 13.63 -1.25
C CYS A 170 -20.97 14.51 -2.06
N GLU A 171 -21.96 13.89 -2.70
CA GLU A 171 -23.04 14.55 -3.46
C GLU A 171 -23.77 15.65 -2.66
N ASN A 172 -23.86 15.49 -1.33
CA ASN A 172 -24.51 16.45 -0.44
C ASN A 172 -23.54 17.55 0.08
N GLY A 173 -22.29 17.57 -0.38
CA GLY A 173 -21.29 18.57 -0.01
C GLY A 173 -20.57 18.31 1.32
N HIS A 174 -20.76 17.15 1.97
CA HIS A 174 -20.03 16.81 3.18
C HIS A 174 -18.58 16.42 2.87
N VAL A 175 -17.65 16.91 3.69
CA VAL A 175 -16.22 16.60 3.53
C VAL A 175 -15.92 15.16 3.93
N LEU A 176 -15.33 14.41 3.00
CA LEU A 176 -14.94 13.00 3.14
C LEU A 176 -13.46 12.83 3.46
N ARG A 177 -12.60 13.72 2.94
CA ARG A 177 -11.15 13.71 3.16
C ARG A 177 -10.55 15.09 2.94
N LYS A 178 -9.45 15.40 3.63
CA LYS A 178 -8.57 16.52 3.31
C LYS A 178 -7.12 16.05 3.28
N LYS A 179 -6.44 16.23 2.16
CA LYS A 179 -5.04 15.83 2.00
C LYS A 179 -4.20 16.98 1.46
N ASP A 180 -3.13 17.31 2.17
CA ASP A 180 -2.19 18.32 1.70
C ASP A 180 -1.28 17.73 0.63
N GLN A 181 -1.23 18.41 -0.50
CA GLN A 181 -0.40 18.10 -1.65
C GLN A 181 0.69 19.15 -1.80
N HIS A 182 1.85 18.69 -2.27
CA HIS A 182 2.93 19.57 -2.65
C HIS A 182 3.60 19.06 -3.91
N MET A 183 3.95 19.98 -4.79
CA MET A 183 4.67 19.70 -6.02
C MET A 183 5.90 20.59 -6.09
N ARG A 184 7.06 19.97 -6.29
CA ARG A 184 8.31 20.67 -6.52
C ARG A 184 8.84 20.34 -7.91
N LEU A 185 8.96 21.35 -8.75
CA LEU A 185 9.52 21.22 -10.10
C LEU A 185 11.04 21.46 -10.05
N ILE A 186 11.82 20.43 -10.34
CA ILE A 186 13.28 20.54 -10.49
C ILE A 186 13.60 20.82 -11.96
N LEU A 187 13.61 22.11 -12.32
CA LEU A 187 13.98 22.53 -13.67
C LEU A 187 15.51 22.46 -13.84
N ARG A 188 16.00 21.54 -14.67
CA ARG A 188 17.39 21.61 -15.15
C ARG A 188 17.50 22.77 -16.13
N ARG A 189 18.43 23.70 -15.88
CA ARG A 189 18.85 24.70 -16.87
C ARG A 189 19.53 23.96 -18.02
N ASN A 190 18.79 23.63 -19.08
CA ASN A 190 19.41 23.35 -20.37
C ASN A 190 19.92 24.70 -20.89
N ARG A 191 21.23 24.91 -20.86
CA ARG A 191 21.86 26.01 -21.60
C ARG A 191 21.69 25.69 -23.09
N LEU A 192 20.81 26.43 -23.76
CA LEU A 192 20.83 26.59 -25.22
C LEU A 192 21.94 27.58 -25.58
#